data_AF-A0A1Q6UDC0-F1
#
_entry.id   AF-A0A1Q6UDC0-F1
#
_cell.length_a   1.000
_cell.length_b   1.000
_cell.length_c   1.000
_cell.angle_alpha   90.00
_cell.angle_beta   90.00
_cell.angle_gamma   90.00
#
_symmetry.space_group_name_H-M   'P 1'
#
loop_
_entity.id
_entity.type
_entity.pdbx_description
1 polymer ?
#
loop_
_entity_poly.entity_id
_entity_poly.type
_entity_poly.pdbx_seq_one_letter_code
_entity_poly.pdbx_strand_id
1 'polypeptide(L)'
;MKKILLPALLLAAFPAAAEEIAEDCTFGGVPLYGNVRIVEHFGDFKVRKVEHFGDLKVKYSPFGTDCGEWRLVDVGEDFTVEFVIIGEDFTIEEVDHFPGL
;
A
#
# COMPACT_ATOMS: atom_id res chain seq x y z
N MET A 1 -57.71 -6.15 9.53
CA MET A 1 -56.75 -5.70 8.50
C MET A 1 -55.61 -4.96 9.19
N LYS A 2 -54.55 -5.67 9.62
CA LYS A 2 -53.35 -5.06 10.23
C LYS A 2 -52.33 -4.82 9.12
N LYS A 3 -52.16 -3.56 8.70
CA LYS A 3 -51.13 -3.16 7.74
C LYS A 3 -49.78 -3.22 8.48
N ILE A 4 -48.98 -4.22 8.17
CA ILE A 4 -47.60 -4.34 8.67
C ILE A 4 -46.77 -3.37 7.83
N LEU A 5 -46.37 -2.24 8.42
CA LEU A 5 -45.38 -1.35 7.84
C LEU A 5 -43.99 -1.96 8.10
N LEU A 6 -43.35 -2.49 7.05
CA LEU A 6 -41.93 -2.85 7.07
C LEU A 6 -41.10 -1.56 6.97
N PRO A 7 -40.17 -1.27 7.89
CA PRO A 7 -39.27 -0.15 7.73
C PRO A 7 -38.24 -0.49 6.66
N ALA A 8 -38.21 0.31 5.59
CA ALA A 8 -37.16 0.25 4.58
C ALA A 8 -35.85 0.71 5.23
N LEU A 9 -34.97 -0.24 5.55
CA LEU A 9 -33.61 0.02 6.00
C LEU A 9 -32.81 0.53 4.79
N LEU A 10 -32.67 1.85 4.64
CA LEU A 10 -31.71 2.43 3.70
C LEU A 10 -30.30 2.09 4.19
N LEU A 11 -29.63 1.14 3.54
CA LEU A 11 -28.18 1.04 3.62
C LEU A 11 -27.60 2.27 2.90
N ALA A 12 -27.10 3.24 3.67
CA ALA A 12 -26.20 4.24 3.12
C ALA A 12 -24.91 3.53 2.70
N ALA A 13 -24.72 3.34 1.39
CA ALA A 13 -23.43 2.94 0.86
C ALA A 13 -22.48 4.12 1.01
N PHE A 14 -21.62 4.08 2.02
CA PHE A 14 -20.49 5.01 2.10
C PHE A 14 -19.52 4.63 0.98
N PRO A 15 -19.16 5.57 0.08
CA PRO A 15 -18.09 5.30 -0.87
C PRO A 15 -16.81 5.04 -0.07
N ALA A 16 -16.21 3.86 -0.27
CA ALA A 16 -14.85 3.62 0.18
C ALA A 16 -13.96 4.56 -0.64
N ALA A 17 -13.40 5.59 0.01
CA ALA A 17 -12.36 6.38 -0.61
C ALA A 17 -11.17 5.44 -0.88
N ALA A 18 -10.58 5.54 -2.07
CA ALA A 18 -9.27 4.94 -2.30
C ALA A 18 -8.30 5.58 -1.31
N GLU A 19 -7.56 4.75 -0.59
CA GLU A 19 -6.51 5.24 0.29
C GLU A 19 -5.30 5.59 -0.58
N GLU A 20 -4.72 6.76 -0.34
CA GLU A 20 -3.60 7.31 -1.10
C GLU A 20 -2.37 7.34 -0.19
N ILE A 21 -1.16 7.37 -0.75
CA ILE A 21 0.04 7.56 0.05
C ILE A 21 0.06 9.00 0.59
N ALA A 22 0.11 9.14 1.91
CA ALA A 22 0.11 10.43 2.58
C ALA A 22 1.45 11.17 2.40
N GLU A 23 1.43 12.50 2.54
CA GLU A 23 2.61 13.37 2.38
C GLU A 23 3.76 13.03 3.34
N ASP A 24 3.46 12.35 4.45
CA ASP A 24 4.46 11.85 5.42
C ASP A 24 5.03 10.48 5.05
N CYS A 25 4.79 10.02 3.82
CA CYS A 25 5.24 8.72 3.29
C CYS A 25 4.66 7.52 4.03
N THR A 26 3.39 7.62 4.41
CA THR A 26 2.65 6.52 5.02
C THR A 26 1.47 6.07 4.17
N PHE A 27 1.12 4.80 4.29
CA PHE A 27 -0.11 4.22 3.73
C PHE A 27 -0.77 3.40 4.83
N GLY A 28 -2.03 3.66 5.18
CA GLY A 28 -2.63 3.03 6.37
C GLY A 28 -1.93 3.42 7.68
N GLY A 29 -1.18 4.52 7.71
CA GLY A 29 -0.32 4.91 8.83
C GLY A 29 0.96 4.07 8.98
N VAL A 30 1.27 3.19 8.02
CA VAL A 30 2.51 2.43 7.97
C VAL A 30 3.54 3.21 7.14
N PRO A 31 4.74 3.50 7.67
CA PRO A 31 5.82 4.12 6.90
C PRO A 31 6.26 3.23 5.74
N LEU A 32 6.37 3.78 4.53
CA LEU A 32 6.75 3.05 3.32
C LEU A 32 8.28 3.00 3.09
N TYR A 33 9.01 2.78 4.18
CA TYR A 33 10.45 2.58 4.21
C TYR A 33 10.83 1.70 5.40
N GLY A 34 12.03 1.10 5.36
CA GLY A 34 12.50 0.20 6.41
C GLY A 34 12.84 -1.19 5.91
N ASN A 35 12.74 -2.16 6.80
CA ASN A 35 12.90 -3.58 6.50
C ASN A 35 11.66 -4.10 5.77
N VAL A 36 11.82 -4.51 4.52
CA VAL A 36 10.72 -5.02 3.69
C VAL A 36 10.96 -6.48 3.37
N ARG A 37 9.95 -7.32 3.58
CA ARG A 37 9.97 -8.71 3.08
C ARG A 37 9.00 -8.88 1.93
N ILE A 38 9.51 -9.41 0.82
CA ILE A 38 8.67 -9.78 -0.33
C ILE A 38 8.07 -11.16 -0.05
N VAL A 39 6.76 -11.28 -0.17
CA VAL A 39 6.01 -12.53 0.07
C VAL A 39 5.20 -12.92 -1.17
N GLU A 40 4.85 -14.20 -1.26
CA GLU A 40 4.07 -14.72 -2.39
C GLU A 40 2.57 -14.39 -2.29
N HIS A 41 2.02 -14.42 -1.07
CA HIS A 41 0.60 -14.20 -0.79
C HIS A 41 0.42 -13.53 0.58
N PHE A 42 -0.68 -12.79 0.72
CA PHE A 42 -1.10 -12.15 1.98
C PHE A 42 -0.08 -11.13 2.50
N GLY A 43 0.54 -10.38 1.58
CA GLY A 43 1.34 -9.22 1.97
C GLY A 43 0.49 -8.15 2.64
N ASP A 44 1.11 -7.34 3.50
CA ASP A 44 0.47 -6.17 4.09
C ASP A 44 0.02 -5.20 3.00
N PHE A 45 0.83 -5.06 1.95
CA PHE A 45 0.51 -4.30 0.74
C PHE A 45 0.63 -5.14 -0.52
N LYS A 46 -0.35 -5.00 -1.39
CA LYS A 46 -0.29 -5.43 -2.78
C LYS A 46 0.27 -4.30 -3.61
N VAL A 47 1.43 -4.53 -4.20
CA VAL A 47 2.16 -3.51 -4.94
C VAL A 47 2.27 -3.90 -6.40
N ARG A 48 2.01 -2.96 -7.30
CA ARG A 48 2.27 -3.14 -8.73
C ARG A 48 3.48 -2.34 -9.16
N LYS A 49 4.45 -2.99 -9.81
CA LYS A 49 5.59 -2.30 -10.41
C LYS A 49 5.18 -1.62 -11.72
N VAL A 50 5.62 -0.39 -11.92
CA VAL A 50 5.46 0.37 -13.16
C VAL A 50 6.81 0.94 -13.60
N GLU A 51 6.94 1.25 -14.90
CA GLU A 51 8.18 1.81 -15.44
C GLU A 51 8.38 3.28 -15.05
N HIS A 52 7.29 4.06 -15.02
CA HIS A 52 7.31 5.49 -14.76
C HIS A 52 6.05 5.95 -14.04
N PHE A 53 6.16 7.03 -13.28
CA PHE A 53 5.06 7.68 -12.56
C PHE A 53 4.38 6.75 -11.56
N GLY A 54 5.17 5.91 -10.87
CA GLY A 54 4.69 5.16 -9.73
C GLY A 54 4.33 6.09 -8.57
N ASP A 55 3.36 5.69 -7.75
CA ASP A 55 2.92 6.46 -6.58
C ASP A 55 4.07 6.64 -5.56
N LEU A 56 4.96 5.64 -5.48
CA LEU A 56 6.19 5.68 -4.69
C LEU A 56 7.41 5.28 -5.52
N LYS A 57 8.47 6.08 -5.47
CA LYS A 57 9.79 5.70 -5.98
C LYS A 57 10.52 4.88 -4.93
N VAL A 58 10.81 3.63 -5.27
CA VAL A 58 11.48 2.69 -4.39
C VAL A 58 12.94 2.52 -4.78
N LYS A 59 13.81 2.67 -3.80
CA LYS A 59 15.23 2.33 -3.91
C LYS A 59 15.56 1.21 -2.94
N TYR A 60 16.14 0.14 -3.44
CA TYR A 60 16.67 -0.91 -2.58
C TYR A 60 17.97 -0.42 -1.91
N SER A 61 17.94 -0.29 -0.59
CA SER A 61 19.00 0.34 0.21
C SER A 61 19.39 -0.56 1.38
N PRO A 62 20.67 -0.64 1.77
CA PRO A 62 21.10 -1.44 2.92
C PRO A 62 20.63 -0.88 4.26
N PHE A 63 20.07 0.33 4.31
CA PHE A 63 19.65 1.00 5.55
C PHE A 63 18.14 1.15 5.67
N GLY A 64 17.45 1.52 4.58
CA GLY A 64 15.99 1.67 4.59
C GLY A 64 15.52 2.80 5.52
N THR A 65 16.23 3.93 5.57
CA THR A 65 16.02 4.95 6.60
C THR A 65 15.06 6.07 6.19
N ASP A 66 14.87 6.25 4.90
CA ASP A 66 14.15 7.38 4.33
C ASP A 66 13.02 6.90 3.42
N CYS A 67 12.02 7.75 3.18
CA CYS A 67 10.87 7.45 2.34
C CYS A 67 11.25 6.74 1.03
N GLY A 68 10.61 5.61 0.75
CA GLY A 68 10.89 4.80 -0.44
C GLY A 68 12.20 4.01 -0.38
N GLU A 69 12.99 4.07 0.69
CA GLU A 69 14.14 3.19 0.85
C GLU A 69 13.74 1.84 1.47
N TRP A 70 13.90 0.77 0.70
CA TRP A 70 13.54 -0.58 1.12
C TRP A 70 14.78 -1.42 1.36
N ARG A 71 14.95 -1.88 2.59
CA ARG A 71 15.95 -2.89 2.95
C ARG A 71 15.32 -4.26 2.92
N LEU A 72 15.70 -5.08 1.94
CA LEU A 72 15.14 -6.43 1.83
C LEU A 72 15.65 -7.35 2.95
N VAL A 73 14.73 -8.04 3.63
CA VAL A 73 15.02 -8.99 4.71
C VAL A 73 14.13 -10.23 4.61
N ASP A 74 14.58 -11.34 5.21
CA ASP A 74 13.79 -12.57 5.34
C ASP A 74 13.00 -12.63 6.66
N VAL A 75 13.46 -11.94 7.72
CA VAL A 75 12.85 -11.91 9.05
C VAL A 75 13.10 -10.54 9.70
N GLY A 76 12.13 -10.04 10.46
CA GLY A 76 12.24 -8.76 11.17
C GLY A 76 11.82 -7.58 10.30
N GLU A 77 10.92 -7.85 9.36
CA GLU A 77 10.28 -6.88 8.50
C GLU A 77 9.42 -5.90 9.28
N ASP A 78 9.41 -4.64 8.83
CA ASP A 78 8.48 -3.62 9.28
C ASP A 78 7.13 -3.79 8.55
N PHE A 79 7.18 -4.23 7.28
CA PHE A 79 6.00 -4.62 6.50
C PHE A 79 6.37 -5.61 5.39
N THR A 80 5.35 -6.27 4.85
CA THR A 80 5.45 -7.22 3.74
C THR A 80 4.81 -6.69 2.46
N VAL A 81 5.39 -7.08 1.33
CA VAL A 81 4.91 -6.69 -0.01
C VAL A 81 4.61 -7.93 -0.83
N GLU A 82 3.41 -7.98 -1.39
CA GLU A 82 2.98 -8.94 -2.41
C GLU A 82 2.96 -8.22 -3.77
N PHE A 83 3.74 -8.69 -4.74
CA PHE A 83 3.70 -8.09 -6.08
C PHE A 83 2.53 -8.63 -6.89
N VAL A 84 1.70 -7.73 -7.42
CA VAL A 84 0.50 -8.06 -8.20
C VAL A 84 0.48 -7.35 -9.56
N ILE A 85 -0.33 -7.85 -10.48
CA ILE A 85 -0.54 -7.23 -11.81
C ILE A 85 -1.80 -6.35 -11.83
N ILE A 86 -2.80 -6.63 -10.99
CA ILE A 86 -4.06 -5.89 -10.86
C ILE A 86 -4.55 -5.99 -9.42
N GLY A 87 -5.18 -4.93 -8.92
CA GLY A 87 -5.76 -4.90 -7.58
C GLY A 87 -4.72 -4.57 -6.52
N GLU A 88 -3.73 -3.77 -6.92
CA GLU A 88 -2.76 -3.13 -6.05
C GLU A 88 -3.41 -2.10 -5.13
N ASP A 89 -2.76 -1.89 -4.00
CA ASP A 89 -3.02 -0.78 -3.09
C ASP A 89 -2.34 0.50 -3.60
N PHE A 90 -1.10 0.37 -4.10
CA PHE A 90 -0.36 1.44 -4.77
C PHE A 90 0.68 0.88 -5.75
N THR A 91 1.18 1.75 -6.62
CA THR A 91 2.22 1.44 -7.60
C THR A 91 3.60 1.90 -7.15
N ILE A 92 4.64 1.20 -7.58
CA ILE A 92 6.04 1.62 -7.37
C ILE A 92 6.81 1.78 -8.67
N GLU A 93 7.71 2.76 -8.69
CA GLU A 93 8.77 2.93 -9.69
C GLU A 93 10.11 2.61 -9.02
N GLU A 94 10.86 1.64 -9.55
CA GLU A 94 12.19 1.32 -9.00
C GLU A 94 13.23 2.32 -9.51
N VAL A 95 13.98 2.95 -8.58
CA VAL A 95 14.97 3.99 -8.89
C VAL A 95 16.30 3.74 -8.17
N ASP A 96 17.39 4.20 -8.79
CA ASP A 96 18.72 4.20 -8.16
C ASP A 96 18.94 5.43 -7.25
N HIS A 97 18.24 6.52 -7.55
CA HIS A 97 18.41 7.82 -6.91
C HIS A 97 17.07 8.52 -6.68
N PHE A 98 17.01 9.35 -5.63
CA PHE A 98 15.82 10.14 -5.26
C PHE A 98 14.56 9.29 -4.99
N PRO A 99 14.62 8.35 -4.03
CA PRO A 99 13.44 7.63 -3.59
C PRO A 99 12.45 8.55 -2.88
N GLY A 100 11.21 8.08 -2.74
CA GLY A 100 10.11 8.78 -2.10
C GLY A 100 8.99 9.15 -3.06
N LEU A 101 8.19 10.16 -2.70
CA LEU A 101 7.08 10.68 -3.52
C LEU A 101 7.58 11.59 -4.65
#